data_AF-A0A1Y3ABL5-F1
#
_entry.id   AF-A0A1Y3ABL5-F1
#
_cell.length_a   1.000
_cell.length_b   1.000
_cell.length_c   1.000
_cell.angle_alpha   90.00
_cell.angle_beta   90.00
_cell.angle_gamma   90.00
#
_symmetry.space_group_name_H-M   'P 1'
#
loop_
_entity.id
_entity.type
_entity.pdbx_description
1 polymer ?
#
loop_
_entity_poly.entity_id
_entity_poly.type
_entity_poly.pdbx_seq_one_letter_code
_entity_poly.pdbx_strand_id
1 'polypeptide(L)' 'MSQAPTKVINNGRVTIPSDIRRELGLEEGDYVMIDVTPLEEP' A
#
# COMPACT_ATOMS: atom_id res chain seq x y z
N MET A 1 -4.10 6.79 -12.05
CA MET A 1 -2.83 7.24 -11.42
C MET A 1 -2.91 6.97 -9.92
N SER A 2 -1.90 6.37 -9.29
CA SER A 2 -1.94 6.07 -7.86
C SER A 2 -1.95 7.37 -7.05
N GLN A 3 -2.87 7.50 -6.09
CA GLN A 3 -3.02 8.71 -5.27
C GLN A 3 -1.80 9.00 -4.37
N ALA A 4 -0.93 8.01 -4.12
CA ALA A 4 0.32 8.17 -3.39
C ALA A 4 1.39 7.20 -3.89
N PRO A 5 2.25 7.58 -4.87
CA PRO A 5 3.35 6.73 -5.28
C PRO A 5 4.37 6.60 -4.14
N THR A 6 4.79 5.37 -3.86
CA THR A 6 5.74 5.05 -2.79
C THR A 6 6.78 4.07 -3.30
N LYS A 7 8.01 4.18 -2.80
CA LYS A 7 9.12 3.35 -3.24
C LYS A 7 9.04 1.97 -2.59
N VAL A 8 9.26 0.93 -3.38
CA VAL A 8 9.48 -0.42 -2.85
C VAL A 8 10.82 -0.45 -2.13
N ILE A 9 10.81 -0.86 -0.86
CA ILE A 9 12.00 -1.03 -0.03
C ILE A 9 12.41 -2.52 0.01
N ASN A 10 13.34 -2.86 0.90
CA ASN A 10 13.90 -4.20 1.01
C ASN A 10 12.82 -5.29 1.06
N ASN A 11 13.08 -6.38 0.35
CA ASN A 11 12.22 -7.57 0.27
C ASN A 11 10.80 -7.28 -0.25
N GLY A 12 10.65 -6.34 -1.18
CA GLY A 12 9.36 -6.06 -1.81
C GLY A 12 8.37 -5.35 -0.89
N ARG A 13 8.80 -4.90 0.30
CA ARG A 13 7.92 -4.18 1.23
C ARG A 13 7.64 -2.78 0.72
N VAL A 14 6.48 -2.26 1.08
CA VAL A 14 6.04 -0.91 0.73
C VAL A 14 5.58 -0.19 1.99
N THR A 15 6.01 1.05 2.16
CA THR A 15 5.56 1.88 3.28
C THR A 15 4.25 2.55 2.90
N ILE A 16 3.20 2.32 3.69
CA ILE A 16 1.96 3.09 3.64
C ILE A 16 2.21 4.43 4.35
N PRO A 17 2.08 5.59 3.68
CA PRO A 17 2.23 6.92 4.28
C PRO A 17 1.35 7.16 5.52
N SER A 18 1.79 8.04 6.43
CA SER A 18 1.14 8.22 7.75
C SER A 18 -0.26 8.81 7.70
N ASP A 19 -0.52 9.68 6.74
CA ASP A 19 -1.83 10.22 6.41
C ASP A 19 -2.80 9.11 6.00
N ILE A 20 -2.38 8.23 5.08
CA ILE A 20 -3.20 7.09 4.63
C ILE A 20 -3.48 6.11 5.78
N ARG A 21 -2.46 5.80 6.61
CA ARG A 21 -2.68 4.92 7.78
C ARG A 21 -3.70 5.50 8.76
N ARG A 22 -3.68 6.82 9.00
CA ARG A 22 -4.64 7.49 9.88
C ARG A 22 -6.05 7.50 9.29
N GLU A 23 -6.16 7.78 8.00
CA GLU A 23 -7.44 7.77 7.29
C GLU A 23 -8.09 6.38 7.31
N LEU A 24 -7.30 5.33 7.10
CA LEU A 24 -7.76 3.94 7.07
C LEU A 24 -7.81 3.28 8.45
N GLY A 25 -7.35 3.96 9.52
CA GLY A 25 -7.31 3.42 10.87
C GLY A 25 -6.39 2.19 11.05
N LEU A 26 -5.27 2.14 10.32
CA LEU A 26 -4.35 1.01 10.33
C LEU A 26 -3.37 1.08 11.50
N GLU A 27 -3.30 0.00 12.27
CA GLU A 27 -2.40 -0.18 13.41
C GLU A 27 -1.47 -1.39 13.24
N GLU A 28 -0.47 -1.49 14.12
CA GLU A 28 0.45 -2.62 14.12
C GLU A 28 -0.27 -3.91 14.53
N GLY A 29 -0.19 -4.94 13.69
CA GLY A 29 -0.82 -6.24 13.92
C GLY A 29 -2.12 -6.45 13.17
N ASP A 30 -2.64 -5.41 12.50
CA ASP A 30 -3.85 -5.52 11.68
C ASP A 30 -3.65 -6.46 10.48
N TYR A 31 -4.65 -7.30 10.25
CA TYR A 31 -4.76 -8.06 9.01
C TYR A 31 -5.41 -7.19 7.94
N VAL A 32 -4.82 -7.19 6.74
CA VAL A 32 -5.34 -6.45 5.58
C VAL A 32 -5.51 -7.38 4.39
N MET A 33 -6.47 -7.04 3.53
CA MET A 33 -6.66 -7.70 2.23
C MET A 33 -5.97 -6.86 1.15
N ILE A 34 -5.25 -7.53 0.25
CA ILE A 34 -4.56 -6.89 -0.87
C ILE A 34 -5.22 -7.35 -2.15
N ASP A 35 -5.89 -6.44 -2.85
CA ASP A 35 -6.42 -6.67 -4.19
C ASP A 35 -5.36 -6.26 -5.22
N VAL A 36 -5.00 -7.20 -6.10
CA VAL A 36 -3.97 -6.98 -7.13
C VAL A 36 -4.63 -6.97 -8.50
N THR A 37 -4.46 -5.86 -9.22
CA THR A 37 -4.87 -5.74 -10.62
C THR A 37 -3.66 -5.39 -11.49
N PRO A 38 -3.49 -6.02 -12.66
CA PRO A 38 -2.48 -5.63 -13.63
C PRO A 38 -2.69 -4.16 -14.05
N LEU A 39 -1.60 -3.40 -14.15
CA LEU A 39 -1.66 -1.99 -14.60
C LEU A 39 -1.71 -1.86 -16.14
N GLU A 40 -1.35 -2.92 -16.87
CA GLU A 40 -1.41 -3.00 -18.33
C GLU A 40 -2.04 -4.36 -18.71
N GLU A 41 -2.98 -4.37 -19.66
CA GLU A 41 -3.42 -5.59 -20.36
C GLU A 41 -2.42 -5.92 -21.48
N PRO A 42 -2.20 -7.22 -21.78
CA PRO A 42 -1.21 -7.69 -22.76
C PRO A 42 -1.47 -7.24 -24.20
#